data_AF-A0A817GLF2-F1
#
_entry.id   AF-A0A817GLF2-F1
#
_cell.length_a   1.000
_cell.length_b   1.000
_cell.length_c   1.000
_cell.angle_alpha   90.00
_cell.angle_beta   90.00
_cell.angle_gamma   90.00
#
_symmetry.space_group_name_H-M   'P 1'
#
loop_
_entity.id
_entity.type
_entity.pdbx_description
1 polymer ?
#
loop_
_entity_poly.entity_id
_entity_poly.type
_entity_poly.pdbx_seq_one_letter_code
_entity_poly.pdbx_strand_id
1 'polypeptide(L)'
;MLLRDLQVLDHLSRTDQSSGDRIVRIARSIPNLLDDREIDKLENEWTLYSVELVDRSWYIKDEYVDSNGNNQIKYHSIDYYWNNVFSILTKNGISKYPTLTKLIKNVLIITHGNADVERGFSINSNILTENRSSLSESSINGLRLVYDAVKVFGNESAHKVT
;
A
#
# COMPACT_ATOMS: atom_id res chain seq x y z
N MET A 1 -3.54 11.30 -12.16
CA MET A 1 -5.00 11.28 -11.88
C MET A 1 -5.39 10.09 -11.01
N LEU A 2 -4.86 8.88 -11.24
CA LEU A 2 -5.10 7.69 -10.40
C LEU A 2 -4.61 7.79 -8.94
N LEU A 3 -3.46 8.43 -8.69
CA LEU A 3 -2.87 8.52 -7.34
C LEU A 3 -3.76 9.27 -6.33
N ARG A 4 -4.54 10.25 -6.81
CA ARG A 4 -5.47 11.01 -5.96
C ARG A 4 -6.70 10.19 -5.62
N ASP A 5 -7.16 9.34 -6.54
CA ASP A 5 -8.30 8.46 -6.28
C ASP A 5 -7.93 7.35 -5.27
N LEU A 6 -6.66 6.92 -5.20
CA LEU A 6 -6.17 5.97 -4.19
C LEU A 6 -6.27 6.44 -2.74
N GLN A 7 -6.38 7.76 -2.48
CA GLN A 7 -6.61 8.25 -1.10
C GLN A 7 -7.95 7.75 -0.54
N VAL A 8 -8.86 7.22 -1.39
CA VAL A 8 -10.10 6.56 -0.96
C VAL A 8 -9.83 5.30 -0.13
N LEU A 9 -8.65 4.70 -0.28
CA LEU A 9 -8.24 3.50 0.46
C LEU A 9 -7.84 3.79 1.91
N ASP A 10 -7.71 5.06 2.25
CA ASP A 10 -7.44 5.49 3.62
C ASP A 10 -8.69 5.29 4.50
N HIS A 11 -8.48 4.81 5.71
CA HIS A 11 -9.52 4.49 6.69
C HIS A 11 -10.46 5.69 7.00
N LEU A 12 -9.96 6.91 6.86
CA LEU A 12 -10.66 8.18 7.07
C LEU A 12 -11.48 8.63 5.85
N SER A 13 -11.11 8.21 4.64
CA SER A 13 -11.77 8.62 3.40
C SER A 13 -13.02 7.81 3.09
N ARG A 14 -13.32 6.73 3.82
CA ARG A 14 -14.42 5.83 3.47
C ARG A 14 -15.81 6.48 3.54
N THR A 15 -15.99 7.43 4.47
CA THR A 15 -17.30 8.07 4.74
C THR A 15 -17.57 9.27 3.83
N ASP A 16 -16.61 9.64 2.98
CA ASP A 16 -16.79 10.73 2.04
C ASP A 16 -17.80 10.33 0.96
N GLN A 17 -18.72 11.26 0.64
CA GLN A 17 -19.80 11.06 -0.32
C GLN A 17 -19.27 10.79 -1.73
N SER A 18 -18.02 11.22 -2.03
CA SER A 18 -17.35 10.98 -3.31
C SER A 18 -16.59 9.64 -3.40
N SER A 19 -16.51 8.88 -2.30
CA SER A 19 -15.68 7.67 -2.22
C SER A 19 -16.22 6.51 -3.05
N GLY A 20 -17.54 6.41 -3.19
CA GLY A 20 -18.18 5.45 -4.12
C GLY A 20 -17.78 5.69 -5.57
N ASP A 21 -17.90 6.94 -6.03
CA ASP A 21 -17.51 7.31 -7.40
C ASP A 21 -16.03 7.04 -7.66
N ARG A 22 -15.17 7.30 -6.66
CA ARG A 22 -13.72 7.07 -6.76
C ARG A 22 -13.38 5.60 -6.89
N ILE A 23 -14.02 4.72 -6.11
CA ILE A 23 -13.77 3.28 -6.22
C ILE A 23 -14.24 2.72 -7.57
N VAL A 24 -15.36 3.22 -8.10
CA VAL A 24 -15.88 2.85 -9.43
C VAL A 24 -14.95 3.36 -10.53
N ARG A 25 -14.42 4.59 -10.42
CA ARG A 25 -13.40 5.09 -11.35
C ARG A 25 -12.14 4.23 -11.35
N ILE A 26 -11.66 3.81 -10.18
CA ILE A 26 -10.51 2.91 -10.07
C ILE A 26 -10.83 1.56 -10.73
N ALA A 27 -11.98 0.96 -10.44
CA ALA A 27 -12.41 -0.29 -11.07
C ALA A 27 -12.42 -0.22 -12.60
N ARG A 28 -12.98 0.86 -13.16
CA ARG A 28 -13.02 1.09 -14.62
C ARG A 28 -11.66 1.40 -15.24
N SER A 29 -10.72 1.92 -14.45
CA SER A 29 -9.39 2.26 -14.93
C SER A 29 -8.47 1.05 -15.12
N ILE A 30 -8.78 -0.07 -14.45
CA ILE A 30 -7.99 -1.30 -14.56
C ILE A 30 -8.66 -2.21 -15.61
N PRO A 31 -8.05 -2.38 -16.80
CA PRO A 31 -8.67 -3.15 -17.88
C PRO A 31 -8.81 -4.62 -17.48
N ASN A 32 -9.96 -5.23 -17.85
CA ASN A 32 -10.28 -6.64 -17.65
C ASN A 32 -10.27 -7.13 -16.20
N LEU A 33 -10.33 -6.23 -15.20
CA LEU A 33 -10.34 -6.64 -13.80
C LEU A 33 -11.75 -7.01 -13.32
N LEU A 34 -12.74 -6.19 -13.67
CA LEU A 34 -14.14 -6.35 -13.28
C LEU A 34 -15.07 -6.13 -14.49
N ASP A 35 -16.08 -6.98 -14.63
CA ASP A 35 -17.17 -6.79 -15.59
C ASP A 35 -18.19 -5.77 -15.06
N ASP A 36 -19.05 -5.20 -15.92
CA ASP A 36 -20.08 -4.21 -15.53
C ASP A 36 -20.96 -4.69 -14.36
N ARG A 37 -21.32 -5.98 -14.36
CA ARG A 37 -22.09 -6.60 -13.26
C ARG A 37 -21.31 -6.70 -11.96
N GLU A 38 -19.99 -6.83 -12.03
CA GLU A 38 -19.13 -6.80 -10.85
C GLU A 38 -18.93 -5.37 -10.35
N ILE A 39 -18.95 -4.37 -11.23
CA ILE A 39 -18.88 -2.95 -10.85
C ILE A 39 -20.12 -2.54 -10.04
N ASP A 40 -21.32 -2.96 -10.46
CA ASP A 40 -22.55 -2.71 -9.69
C ASP A 40 -22.50 -3.38 -8.30
N LYS A 41 -21.94 -4.60 -8.24
CA LYS A 41 -21.74 -5.31 -6.95
C LYS A 41 -20.72 -4.61 -6.07
N LEU A 42 -19.64 -4.11 -6.65
CA LEU A 42 -18.61 -3.36 -5.96
C LEU A 42 -19.18 -2.10 -5.29
N GLU A 43 -20.03 -1.35 -5.99
CA GLU A 43 -20.65 -0.14 -5.44
C GLU A 43 -21.54 -0.46 -4.22
N ASN A 44 -22.30 -1.55 -4.31
CA ASN A 44 -23.11 -2.04 -3.19
C ASN A 44 -22.23 -2.51 -2.01
N GLU A 45 -21.17 -3.29 -2.27
CA GLU A 45 -20.21 -3.73 -1.26
C GLU A 45 -19.50 -2.55 -0.59
N TRP A 46 -19.10 -1.54 -1.37
CA TRP A 46 -18.48 -0.32 -0.87
C TRP A 46 -19.42 0.46 0.05
N THR A 47 -20.69 0.60 -0.35
CA THR A 47 -21.71 1.27 0.47
C THR A 47 -21.89 0.56 1.81
N LEU A 48 -21.97 -0.77 1.81
CA LEU A 48 -22.05 -1.57 3.04
C LEU A 48 -20.79 -1.43 3.90
N TYR A 49 -19.61 -1.47 3.29
CA TYR A 49 -18.36 -1.28 3.99
C TYR A 49 -18.20 0.13 4.58
N SER A 50 -18.73 1.16 3.90
CA SER A 50 -18.63 2.54 4.34
C SER A 50 -19.32 2.80 5.69
N VAL A 51 -20.36 2.03 5.99
CA VAL A 51 -21.12 2.08 7.25
C VAL A 51 -20.67 1.02 8.27
N GLU A 52 -19.74 0.14 7.90
CA GLU A 52 -19.23 -0.91 8.80
C GLU A 52 -18.41 -0.29 9.94
N LEU A 53 -18.67 -0.74 11.17
CA LEU A 53 -17.84 -0.39 12.32
C LEU A 53 -16.47 -1.05 12.18
N VAL A 54 -15.43 -0.22 12.02
CA VAL A 54 -14.04 -0.68 11.96
C VAL A 54 -13.33 -0.30 13.25
N ASP A 55 -12.67 -1.27 13.84
CA ASP A 55 -11.94 -1.11 15.09
C ASP A 55 -10.74 -0.17 14.92
N ARG A 56 -10.49 0.67 15.93
CA ARG A 56 -9.36 1.61 15.91
C ARG A 56 -8.00 0.90 15.88
N SER A 57 -7.93 -0.29 16.47
CA SER A 57 -6.73 -1.15 16.46
C SER A 57 -6.33 -1.62 15.06
N TRP A 58 -7.20 -1.50 14.06
CA TRP A 58 -6.88 -1.93 12.70
C TRP A 58 -6.02 -0.93 11.95
N TYR A 59 -5.99 0.33 12.40
CA TYR A 59 -5.22 1.40 11.78
C TYR A 59 -4.26 2.11 12.75
N ILE A 60 -4.51 2.11 14.06
CA ILE A 60 -3.59 2.64 15.07
C ILE A 60 -2.71 1.50 15.59
N LYS A 61 -1.39 1.63 15.41
CA LYS A 61 -0.39 0.70 15.92
C LYS A 61 0.07 1.06 17.32
N ASP A 62 0.50 2.30 17.51
CA ASP A 62 1.00 2.81 18.79
C ASP A 62 0.64 4.29 18.93
N GLU A 63 0.36 4.73 20.15
CA GLU A 63 0.30 6.15 20.50
C GLU A 63 1.46 6.44 21.44
N TYR A 64 2.30 7.42 21.09
CA TYR A 64 3.48 7.77 21.87
C TYR A 64 3.66 9.28 21.94
N VAL A 65 4.31 9.75 22.99
CA VAL A 65 4.66 11.16 23.14
C VAL A 65 6.07 11.35 22.58
N ASP A 66 6.23 12.30 21.66
CA ASP A 66 7.56 12.63 21.13
C ASP A 66 8.42 13.36 22.17
N SER A 67 9.69 13.55 21.85
CA SER A 67 10.64 14.28 22.70
C SER A 67 10.22 15.73 23.01
N ASN A 68 9.26 16.27 22.25
CA ASN A 68 8.76 17.63 22.38
C ASN A 68 7.44 17.68 23.18
N GLY A 69 6.97 16.55 23.70
CA GLY A 69 5.73 16.47 24.47
C GLY A 69 4.46 16.39 23.63
N ASN A 70 4.56 16.20 22.30
CA ASN A 70 3.38 16.07 21.44
C ASN A 70 2.96 14.61 21.31
N ASN A 71 1.65 14.37 21.31
CA ASN A 71 1.09 13.06 21.03
C ASN A 71 1.25 12.74 19.54
N GLN A 72 1.93 11.64 19.25
CA GLN A 72 2.13 11.09 17.93
C GLN A 72 1.39 9.75 17.82
N ILE A 73 0.74 9.54 16.67
CA ILE A 73 0.06 8.30 16.35
C ILE A 73 0.86 7.57 15.29
N LYS A 74 1.30 6.36 15.61
CA LYS A 74 1.89 5.44 14.66
C LYS A 74 0.77 4.61 14.06
N TYR A 75 0.61 4.69 12.74
CA TYR A 75 -0.37 3.89 12.03
C TYR A 75 0.19 2.53 11.60
N HIS A 76 -0.69 1.55 11.44
CA HIS A 76 -0.38 0.30 10.74
C HIS A 76 -0.16 0.55 9.24
N SER A 77 0.51 -0.39 8.55
CA SER A 77 0.57 -0.35 7.09
C SER A 77 -0.83 -0.51 6.49
N ILE A 78 -1.05 0.09 5.32
CA ILE A 78 -2.33 -0.01 4.61
C ILE A 78 -2.71 -1.48 4.32
N ASP A 79 -1.72 -2.35 4.09
CA ASP A 79 -1.94 -3.78 3.89
C ASP A 79 -2.49 -4.47 5.14
N TYR A 80 -1.99 -4.10 6.33
CA TYR A 80 -2.47 -4.67 7.58
C TYR A 80 -3.93 -4.31 7.81
N TYR A 81 -4.28 -3.04 7.59
CA TYR A 81 -5.66 -2.57 7.67
C TYR A 81 -6.59 -3.36 6.74
N TRP A 82 -6.25 -3.42 5.44
CA TRP A 82 -7.09 -4.10 4.46
C TRP A 82 -7.14 -5.61 4.65
N ASN A 83 -6.09 -6.23 5.18
CA ASN A 83 -6.11 -7.65 5.53
C ASN A 83 -7.14 -7.98 6.62
N ASN A 84 -7.31 -7.08 7.61
CA ASN A 84 -8.38 -7.22 8.60
C ASN A 84 -9.77 -7.07 7.96
N VAL A 85 -9.94 -6.12 7.03
CA VAL A 85 -11.19 -5.95 6.27
C VAL A 85 -11.52 -7.19 5.43
N PHE A 86 -10.52 -7.78 4.75
CA PHE A 86 -10.71 -9.00 3.96
C PHE A 86 -11.06 -10.22 4.81
N SER A 87 -10.67 -10.21 6.09
CA SER A 87 -10.96 -11.27 7.05
C SER A 87 -12.39 -11.23 7.59
N ILE A 88 -13.19 -10.22 7.23
CA ILE A 88 -14.60 -10.16 7.61
C ILE A 88 -15.38 -11.22 6.84
N LEU A 89 -15.90 -12.21 7.57
CA LEU A 89 -16.71 -13.29 7.04
C LEU A 89 -18.21 -13.05 7.32
N THR A 90 -19.04 -13.49 6.39
CA THR A 90 -20.48 -13.68 6.60
C THR A 90 -20.72 -14.85 7.55
N LYS A 91 -21.96 -14.97 8.07
CA LYS A 91 -22.37 -16.10 8.94
C LYS A 91 -22.14 -17.49 8.32
N ASN A 92 -21.99 -17.55 7.00
CA ASN A 92 -21.77 -18.78 6.25
C ASN A 92 -20.26 -19.06 6.00
N GLY A 93 -19.35 -18.27 6.58
CA GLY A 93 -17.91 -18.42 6.40
C GLY A 93 -17.37 -17.91 5.06
N ILE A 94 -18.20 -17.24 4.26
CA ILE A 94 -17.81 -16.64 2.96
C ILE A 94 -17.37 -15.20 3.20
N SER A 95 -16.34 -14.72 2.51
CA SER A 95 -15.90 -13.31 2.56
C SER A 95 -17.08 -12.37 2.33
N LYS A 96 -17.24 -11.36 3.19
CA LYS A 96 -18.35 -10.41 3.14
C LYS A 96 -18.27 -9.47 1.93
N TYR A 97 -17.05 -9.18 1.46
CA TYR A 97 -16.78 -8.23 0.39
C TYR A 97 -15.86 -8.84 -0.68
N PRO A 98 -16.30 -9.88 -1.42
CA PRO A 98 -15.44 -10.60 -2.35
C PRO A 98 -14.98 -9.74 -3.53
N THR A 99 -15.87 -8.93 -4.11
CA THR A 99 -15.53 -8.10 -5.28
C THR A 99 -14.64 -6.92 -4.89
N LEU A 100 -14.93 -6.30 -3.75
CA LEU A 100 -14.07 -5.26 -3.16
C LEU A 100 -12.68 -5.81 -2.83
N THR A 101 -12.60 -7.00 -2.22
CA THR A 101 -11.32 -7.65 -1.91
C THR A 101 -10.49 -7.88 -3.17
N LYS A 102 -11.12 -8.36 -4.25
CA LYS A 102 -10.46 -8.56 -5.55
C LYS A 102 -9.89 -7.25 -6.08
N LEU A 103 -10.67 -6.17 -6.08
CA LEU A 103 -10.21 -4.86 -6.56
C LEU A 103 -9.04 -4.33 -5.71
N ILE A 104 -9.22 -4.25 -4.39
CA ILE A 104 -8.22 -3.62 -3.51
C ILE A 104 -6.90 -4.39 -3.53
N LYS A 105 -6.92 -5.73 -3.54
CA LYS A 105 -5.69 -6.51 -3.65
C LYS A 105 -4.91 -6.19 -4.92
N ASN A 106 -5.58 -6.12 -6.07
CA ASN A 106 -4.93 -5.80 -7.34
C ASN A 106 -4.38 -4.37 -7.34
N VAL A 107 -5.14 -3.42 -6.81
CA VAL A 107 -4.69 -2.04 -6.64
C VAL A 107 -3.45 -1.96 -5.77
N LEU A 108 -3.44 -2.61 -4.60
CA LEU A 108 -2.29 -2.62 -3.68
C LEU A 108 -1.06 -3.25 -4.34
N ILE A 109 -1.21 -4.36 -5.05
CA ILE A 109 -0.12 -5.01 -5.79
C ILE A 109 0.48 -4.06 -6.83
N ILE A 110 -0.35 -3.37 -7.61
CA ILE A 110 0.11 -2.40 -8.62
C ILE A 110 0.84 -1.24 -7.93
N THR A 111 0.32 -0.72 -6.81
CA THR A 111 0.96 0.40 -6.11
C THR A 111 2.29 0.00 -5.50
N HIS A 112 2.41 -1.20 -4.91
CA HIS A 112 3.67 -1.69 -4.36
C HIS A 112 4.70 -1.94 -5.46
N GLY A 113 4.28 -2.56 -6.57
CA GLY A 113 5.15 -2.76 -7.73
C GLY A 113 5.68 -1.46 -8.31
N ASN A 114 4.84 -0.43 -8.41
CA ASN A 114 5.26 0.90 -8.88
C ASN A 114 6.14 1.62 -7.83
N ALA A 115 5.83 1.53 -6.55
CA ALA A 115 6.60 2.16 -5.48
C ALA A 115 8.02 1.58 -5.35
N ASP A 116 8.19 0.27 -5.55
CA ASP A 116 9.51 -0.37 -5.57
C ASP A 116 10.36 0.10 -6.76
N VAL A 117 9.74 0.28 -7.92
CA VAL A 117 10.39 0.84 -9.12
C VAL A 117 10.77 2.30 -8.90
N GLU A 118 9.87 3.13 -8.36
CA GLU A 118 10.13 4.54 -8.04
C GLU A 118 11.22 4.69 -6.97
N ARG A 119 11.24 3.84 -5.94
CA ARG A 119 12.32 3.79 -4.96
C ARG A 119 13.64 3.43 -5.63
N GLY A 120 13.65 2.44 -6.53
CA GLY A 120 14.83 2.09 -7.33
C GLY A 120 15.35 3.25 -8.19
N PHE A 121 14.45 4.01 -8.81
CA PHE A 121 14.80 5.22 -9.56
C PHE A 121 15.28 6.35 -8.66
N SER A 122 14.70 6.54 -7.47
CA SER A 122 15.15 7.57 -6.52
C SER A 122 16.54 7.25 -5.97
N ILE A 123 16.83 5.98 -5.66
CA ILE A 123 18.17 5.53 -5.26
C ILE A 123 19.15 5.78 -6.41
N ASN A 124 18.77 5.40 -7.64
CA ASN A 124 19.61 5.63 -8.81
C ASN A 124 19.82 7.13 -9.08
N SER A 125 18.79 7.95 -8.94
CA SER A 125 18.86 9.41 -9.07
C SER A 125 19.77 10.02 -8.00
N ASN A 126 19.71 9.53 -6.75
CA ASN A 126 20.61 10.02 -5.70
C ASN A 126 22.07 9.66 -6.00
N ILE A 127 22.35 8.44 -6.45
CA ILE A 127 23.68 8.01 -6.91
C ILE A 127 24.16 8.85 -8.10
N LEU A 128 23.27 9.13 -9.07
CA LEU A 128 23.56 9.94 -10.25
C LEU A 128 23.77 11.43 -9.93
N THR A 129 23.14 11.95 -8.86
CA THR A 129 23.18 13.38 -8.52
C THR A 129 24.30 13.69 -7.52
N GLU A 130 24.60 12.81 -6.56
CA GLU A 130 25.70 12.99 -5.59
C GLU A 130 27.08 12.66 -6.19
N ASN A 131 27.17 11.76 -7.19
CA ASN A 131 28.42 11.38 -7.84
C ASN A 131 28.45 11.79 -9.33
N ARG A 132 28.43 13.09 -9.63
CA ARG A 132 28.79 13.64 -10.96
C ARG A 132 30.29 13.50 -11.30
N SER A 133 30.91 12.39 -10.92
CA SER A 133 32.25 11.99 -11.33
C SER A 133 32.13 10.73 -12.20
N SER A 134 31.74 10.92 -13.47
CA SER A 134 32.04 10.01 -14.59
C SER A 134 31.96 8.49 -14.29
N LEU A 135 30.83 8.00 -13.78
CA LEU A 135 30.61 6.56 -13.70
C LEU A 135 29.86 6.10 -14.95
N SER A 136 30.47 5.18 -15.70
CA SER A 136 29.82 4.54 -16.85
C SER A 136 28.64 3.67 -16.39
N GLU A 137 27.70 3.39 -17.28
CA GLU A 137 26.52 2.55 -17.03
C GLU A 137 26.88 1.19 -16.38
N SER A 138 28.03 0.63 -16.76
CA SER A 138 28.60 -0.59 -16.19
C SER A 138 28.94 -0.47 -14.70
N SER A 139 29.46 0.69 -14.27
CA SER A 139 29.80 0.96 -12.86
C SER A 139 28.55 1.16 -12.01
N ILE A 140 27.48 1.74 -12.57
CA ILE A 140 26.18 1.90 -11.90
C ILE A 140 25.54 0.55 -11.64
N ASN A 141 25.53 -0.35 -12.63
CA ASN A 141 25.03 -1.71 -12.48
C ASN A 141 25.82 -2.50 -11.43
N GLY A 142 27.15 -2.34 -11.39
CA GLY A 142 28.01 -2.94 -10.36
C GLY A 142 27.69 -2.45 -8.95
N LEU A 143 27.55 -1.14 -8.75
CA LEU A 143 27.18 -0.55 -7.46
C LEU A 143 25.81 -1.02 -6.97
N ARG A 144 24.83 -1.13 -7.87
CA ARG A 144 23.49 -1.62 -7.54
C ARG A 144 23.51 -3.09 -7.12
N LEU A 145 24.25 -3.94 -7.83
CA LEU A 145 24.41 -5.35 -7.47
C LEU A 145 25.07 -5.52 -6.09
N VAL A 146 26.09 -4.72 -5.78
CA VAL A 146 26.76 -4.76 -4.47
C VAL A 146 25.83 -4.26 -3.37
N TYR A 147 25.08 -3.18 -3.61
CA TYR A 147 24.11 -2.66 -2.64
C TYR A 147 22.98 -3.67 -2.35
N ASP A 148 22.43 -4.29 -3.40
CA ASP A 148 21.38 -5.29 -3.27
C ASP A 148 21.92 -6.54 -2.56
N ALA A 149 23.14 -6.99 -2.85
CA ALA A 149 23.78 -8.08 -2.13
C ALA A 149 24.02 -7.75 -0.64
N VAL A 150 24.52 -6.55 -0.31
CA VAL A 150 24.70 -6.13 1.10
C VAL A 150 23.36 -6.01 1.82
N LYS A 151 22.30 -5.56 1.14
CA LYS A 151 20.97 -5.49 1.74
C LYS A 151 20.35 -6.87 1.98
N VAL A 152 20.62 -7.83 1.11
CA VAL A 152 20.13 -9.21 1.21
C VAL A 152 20.93 -10.01 2.25
N PHE A 153 22.25 -9.87 2.30
CA PHE A 153 23.14 -10.67 3.16
C PHE A 153 23.61 -9.97 4.44
N GLY A 154 23.58 -8.64 4.50
CA GLY A 154 24.08 -7.85 5.64
C GLY A 154 23.15 -7.83 6.86
N ASN A 155 21.93 -8.38 6.74
CA ASN A 155 20.98 -8.47 7.85
C ASN A 155 21.16 -9.73 8.72
N GLU A 156 22.07 -10.65 8.36
CA GLU A 156 22.21 -11.95 9.06
C GLU A 156 23.50 -12.10 9.90
N SER A 157 24.26 -11.05 10.23
CA SER A 157 25.43 -11.25 11.11
C SER A 157 25.79 -10.05 11.99
N ALA A 158 25.00 -9.83 13.04
CA ALA A 158 25.54 -9.28 14.29
C ALA A 158 25.75 -10.43 15.30
N HIS A 159 26.60 -11.40 14.97
CA HIS A 159 27.11 -12.34 15.96
C HIS A 159 28.41 -11.76 16.54
N LYS A 160 28.33 -11.20 17.75
CA LYS A 160 29.51 -10.86 18.55
C LYS A 160 30.22 -12.17 18.91
N VAL A 161 31.43 -12.36 18.42
CA VAL A 161 32.35 -13.35 18.98
C VAL A 161 33.25 -12.61 19.97
N THR A 162 33.07 -12.96 21.24
CA THR A 162 33.95 -12.70 22.39
C THR A 162 35.37 -13.17 22.16
#